data_AF-G1MYG4-F1
#
_entry.id   AF-G1MYG4-F1
#
_cell.length_a   1.000
_cell.length_b   1.000
_cell.length_c   1.000
_cell.angle_alpha   90.00
_cell.angle_beta   90.00
_cell.angle_gamma   90.00
#
_symmetry.space_group_name_H-M   'P 1'
#
loop_
_entity.id
_entity.type
_entity.pdbx_description
1 polymer ?
#
loop_
_entity_poly.entity_id
_entity_poly.type
_entity_poly.pdbx_seq_one_letter_code
_entity_poly.pdbx_strand_id
1 'polypeptide(L)'
;MELLPRSPGEFGSARYWDRFFRQRGQRPFEWYGAFSELCPVLLKYVRPRDKVLVIGCGNSELSEQMYDTGMCEDIVNIDISDAVIRQMQERSASKRPKMSYLQMDMLHMDFPDAHFQVALDKGTLDAILTDDEEVTLSKVDRMFAEISRVLQVGGRYLCVSLAQAHVLKKAVEYFSQEGWVVRVHEVATSGDKQQFVLPVFVYVMTKFRKIPGSALQILEICSEEQDKPLRLESAERLMEAVKDRQHYALLCSQLSKAPCGEQLSLDLCDKASGRPRYTLHVVDSPAVKPSRDNRFAIFIIPQGRETEWLFGTEEGRRQLVASAGFGRLVTVALHREQHYEGMASIQAELSGKVMELAPPGLPARQQVPFLSVGGDIGGADSMAL
;
A
#
# COMPACT_ATOMS: atom_id res chain seq x y z
N MET A 1 10.46 28.11 0.36
CA MET A 1 9.15 28.17 -0.30
C MET A 1 8.69 26.75 -0.51
N GLU A 2 7.53 26.38 0.04
CA GLU A 2 6.90 25.10 -0.26
C GLU A 2 6.46 25.10 -1.72
N LEU A 3 7.11 24.24 -2.52
CA LEU A 3 6.90 24.12 -3.96
C LEU A 3 5.76 23.13 -4.30
N LEU A 4 5.01 22.62 -3.33
CA LEU A 4 3.94 21.64 -3.62
C LEU A 4 2.60 22.34 -3.90
N PRO A 5 1.69 21.70 -4.66
CA PRO A 5 0.41 22.33 -4.99
C PRO A 5 -0.42 22.55 -3.74
N ARG A 6 -1.15 23.66 -3.68
CA ARG A 6 -1.94 24.07 -2.50
C ARG A 6 -3.42 23.74 -2.63
N SER A 7 -3.86 23.37 -3.82
CA SER A 7 -5.24 22.97 -4.09
C SER A 7 -5.32 21.86 -5.13
N PRO A 8 -6.40 21.05 -5.09
CA PRO A 8 -6.78 20.10 -6.13
C PRO A 8 -6.55 20.61 -7.56
N GLY A 9 -7.12 21.76 -7.91
CA GLY A 9 -7.03 22.32 -9.26
C GLY A 9 -5.61 22.68 -9.73
N GLU A 10 -4.63 22.85 -8.82
CA GLU A 10 -3.23 23.06 -9.21
C GLU A 10 -2.56 21.76 -9.67
N PHE A 11 -2.93 20.60 -9.11
CA PHE A 11 -2.36 19.30 -9.50
C PHE A 11 -2.68 18.94 -10.95
N GLY A 12 -3.86 19.30 -11.46
CA GLY A 12 -4.24 19.07 -12.86
C GLY A 12 -3.74 20.12 -13.85
N SER A 13 -2.91 21.09 -13.44
CA SER A 13 -2.57 22.26 -14.25
C SER A 13 -1.19 22.16 -14.89
N ALA A 14 -1.15 22.16 -16.23
CA ALA A 14 0.10 22.22 -17.00
C ALA A 14 0.97 23.42 -16.58
N ARG A 15 0.36 24.61 -16.47
CA ARG A 15 1.06 25.85 -16.09
C ARG A 15 1.68 25.76 -14.69
N TYR A 16 1.02 25.06 -13.77
CA TYR A 16 1.55 24.84 -12.43
C TYR A 16 2.84 24.02 -12.49
N TRP A 17 2.80 22.86 -13.15
CA TRP A 17 3.94 21.94 -13.24
C TRP A 17 5.12 22.55 -14.00
N ASP A 18 4.84 23.28 -15.09
CA ASP A 18 5.87 23.99 -15.86
C ASP A 18 6.64 24.99 -14.97
N ARG A 19 5.92 25.72 -14.10
CA ARG A 19 6.52 26.63 -13.12
C ARG A 19 7.27 25.88 -12.01
N PHE A 20 6.70 24.78 -11.50
CA PHE A 20 7.31 23.94 -10.47
C PHE A 20 8.69 23.44 -10.91
N PHE A 21 8.79 22.85 -12.10
CA PHE A 21 10.05 22.28 -12.59
C PHE A 21 11.11 23.36 -12.87
N ARG A 22 10.72 24.51 -13.41
CA ARG A 22 11.63 25.66 -13.57
C ARG A 22 12.21 26.15 -12.24
N GLN A 23 11.40 26.16 -11.17
CA GLN A 23 11.84 26.63 -9.85
C GLN A 23 12.65 25.58 -9.09
N ARG A 24 12.30 24.30 -9.23
CA ARG A 24 13.00 23.20 -8.56
C ARG A 24 14.39 22.95 -9.15
N GLY A 25 14.52 23.12 -10.46
CA GLY A 25 15.76 22.86 -11.20
C GLY A 25 16.07 21.37 -11.32
N GLN A 26 17.35 21.01 -11.27
CA GLN A 26 17.84 19.69 -11.68
C GLN A 26 17.61 18.55 -10.67
N ARG A 27 17.16 18.86 -9.43
CA ARG A 27 17.00 17.85 -8.38
C ARG A 27 15.77 16.96 -8.64
N PRO A 28 15.94 15.63 -8.72
CA PRO A 28 14.82 14.70 -8.89
C PRO A 28 13.73 14.88 -7.84
N PHE A 29 12.52 14.50 -8.21
CA PHE A 29 11.39 14.44 -7.31
C PHE A 29 10.66 13.12 -7.50
N GLU A 30 10.50 12.38 -6.41
CA GLU A 30 9.85 11.09 -6.41
C GLU A 30 8.52 11.16 -5.67
N TRP A 31 7.46 10.89 -6.40
CA TRP A 31 6.16 10.51 -5.84
C TRP A 31 6.14 9.00 -5.58
N TYR A 32 5.58 8.62 -4.43
CA TYR A 32 5.19 7.24 -4.09
C TYR A 32 6.32 6.20 -4.17
N GLY A 33 7.48 6.58 -3.63
CA GLY A 33 8.63 5.69 -3.48
C GLY A 33 9.61 5.73 -4.65
N ALA A 34 10.81 5.22 -4.39
CA ALA A 34 11.87 5.10 -5.37
C ALA A 34 11.77 3.78 -6.16
N PHE A 35 12.53 3.66 -7.26
CA PHE A 35 12.59 2.43 -8.06
C PHE A 35 12.91 1.19 -7.22
N SER A 36 13.79 1.27 -6.23
CA SER A 36 14.16 0.10 -5.41
C SER A 36 12.97 -0.53 -4.69
N GLU A 37 11.98 0.29 -4.29
CA GLU A 37 10.77 -0.17 -3.62
C GLU A 37 9.76 -0.74 -4.63
N LEU A 38 9.66 -0.14 -5.82
CA LEU A 38 8.73 -0.54 -6.87
C LEU A 38 9.23 -1.74 -7.70
N CYS A 39 10.55 -1.91 -7.81
CA CYS A 39 11.22 -2.90 -8.66
C CYS A 39 10.71 -4.34 -8.45
N PRO A 40 10.51 -4.84 -7.22
CA PRO A 40 9.98 -6.19 -7.00
C PRO A 40 8.62 -6.43 -7.66
N VAL A 41 7.77 -5.40 -7.77
CA VAL A 41 6.47 -5.49 -8.46
C VAL A 41 6.67 -5.30 -9.97
N LEU A 42 7.43 -4.28 -10.39
CA LEU A 42 7.64 -3.96 -11.80
C LEU A 42 8.28 -5.13 -12.57
N LEU A 43 9.23 -5.86 -11.98
CA LEU A 43 9.86 -7.03 -12.58
C LEU A 43 8.86 -8.16 -12.93
N LYS A 44 7.69 -8.20 -12.28
CA LYS A 44 6.64 -9.19 -12.57
C LYS A 44 5.86 -8.84 -13.85
N TYR A 45 5.89 -7.58 -14.28
CA TYR A 45 4.99 -7.05 -15.33
C TYR A 45 5.69 -6.34 -16.48
N VAL A 46 6.98 -6.01 -16.33
CA VAL A 46 7.82 -5.42 -17.37
C VAL A 46 8.88 -6.43 -17.78
N ARG A 47 9.00 -6.69 -19.08
CA ARG A 47 10.04 -7.55 -19.65
C ARG A 47 11.08 -6.71 -20.38
N PRO A 48 12.33 -7.18 -20.52
CA PRO A 48 13.39 -6.43 -21.21
C PRO A 48 13.10 -6.04 -22.67
N ARG A 49 12.17 -6.76 -23.33
CA ARG A 49 11.78 -6.52 -24.73
C ARG A 49 10.42 -5.81 -24.86
N ASP A 50 9.78 -5.45 -23.75
CA ASP A 50 8.56 -4.67 -23.81
C ASP A 50 8.89 -3.24 -24.26
N LYS A 51 8.01 -2.63 -25.04
CA LYS A 51 7.98 -1.19 -25.26
C LYS A 51 7.10 -0.55 -24.19
N VAL A 52 7.69 0.33 -23.40
CA VAL A 52 7.08 0.97 -22.23
C VAL A 52 6.75 2.42 -22.53
N LEU A 53 5.51 2.83 -22.27
CA LEU A 53 5.10 4.23 -22.20
C LEU A 53 5.06 4.65 -20.74
N VAL A 54 5.71 5.75 -20.37
CA VAL A 54 5.61 6.38 -19.05
C VAL A 54 4.85 7.69 -19.21
N ILE A 55 3.67 7.80 -18.60
CA ILE A 55 2.81 8.99 -18.69
C ILE A 55 3.00 9.89 -17.48
N GLY A 56 3.05 11.21 -17.70
CA GLY A 56 3.35 12.20 -16.66
C GLY A 56 4.69 11.91 -15.98
N CYS A 57 5.75 11.73 -16.77
CA CYS A 57 7.04 11.25 -16.24
C CYS A 57 7.68 12.22 -15.23
N GLY A 58 7.33 13.50 -15.28
CA GLY A 58 7.96 14.54 -14.49
C GLY A 58 9.47 14.49 -14.61
N ASN A 59 10.17 14.72 -13.49
CA ASN A 59 11.62 14.59 -13.41
C ASN A 59 12.08 13.39 -12.57
N SER A 60 11.21 12.38 -12.43
CA SER A 60 11.49 11.13 -11.72
C SER A 60 12.66 10.38 -12.37
N GLU A 61 13.44 9.68 -11.55
CA GLU A 61 14.52 8.79 -11.97
C GLU A 61 14.00 7.37 -12.29
N LEU A 62 12.69 7.10 -12.14
CA LEU A 62 12.13 5.75 -12.33
C LEU A 62 12.49 5.15 -13.69
N SER A 63 12.21 5.86 -14.78
CA SER A 63 12.51 5.41 -16.14
C SER A 63 14.00 5.22 -16.38
N GLU A 64 14.82 6.13 -15.83
CA GLU A 64 16.28 6.08 -15.93
C GLU A 64 16.84 4.84 -15.21
N GLN A 65 16.34 4.54 -14.01
CA GLN A 65 16.76 3.38 -13.25
C GLN A 65 16.27 2.07 -13.88
N MET A 66 15.07 2.04 -14.47
CA MET A 66 14.62 0.89 -15.27
C MET A 66 15.57 0.61 -16.44
N TYR A 67 16.06 1.66 -17.10
CA TYR A 67 17.02 1.53 -18.20
C TYR A 67 18.40 1.11 -17.72
N ASP A 68 18.95 1.82 -16.74
CA ASP A 68 20.32 1.64 -16.26
C ASP A 68 20.52 0.28 -15.57
N THR A 69 19.46 -0.32 -15.03
CA THR A 69 19.48 -1.67 -14.44
C THR A 69 19.18 -2.79 -15.43
N GLY A 70 18.91 -2.46 -16.70
CA GLY A 70 18.60 -3.42 -17.76
C GLY A 70 17.20 -4.04 -17.64
N MET A 71 16.29 -3.46 -16.86
CA MET A 71 14.91 -3.92 -16.77
C MET A 71 14.17 -3.75 -18.10
N CYS A 72 14.36 -2.61 -18.77
CA CYS A 72 13.79 -2.31 -20.07
C CYS A 72 14.52 -1.12 -20.72
N GLU A 73 14.84 -1.20 -22.01
CA GLU A 73 15.54 -0.12 -22.72
C GLU A 73 14.65 0.70 -23.67
N ASP A 74 13.56 0.11 -24.21
CA ASP A 74 12.63 0.79 -25.13
C ASP A 74 11.54 1.51 -24.32
N ILE A 75 11.88 2.72 -23.84
CA ILE A 75 11.05 3.52 -22.94
C ILE A 75 10.75 4.88 -23.58
N VAL A 76 9.46 5.17 -23.76
CA VAL A 76 8.95 6.47 -24.19
C VAL A 76 8.32 7.17 -22.99
N ASN A 77 8.81 8.36 -22.66
CA ASN A 77 8.31 9.17 -21.57
C ASN A 77 7.55 10.37 -22.13
N ILE A 78 6.37 10.66 -21.57
CA ILE A 78 5.59 11.83 -21.93
C ILE A 78 5.23 12.67 -20.72
N ASP A 79 5.18 13.99 -20.91
CA ASP A 79 4.71 14.95 -19.92
C ASP A 79 4.13 16.19 -20.62
N ILE A 80 3.18 16.87 -19.99
CA ILE A 80 2.58 18.10 -20.52
C ILE A 80 3.53 19.31 -20.42
N SER A 81 4.51 19.24 -19.50
CA SER A 81 5.48 20.30 -19.21
C SER A 81 6.68 20.27 -20.17
N ASP A 82 6.82 21.29 -21.03
CA ASP A 82 7.99 21.44 -21.92
C ASP A 82 9.28 21.60 -21.09
N ALA A 83 9.19 22.31 -19.95
CA ALA A 83 10.34 22.55 -19.10
C ALA A 83 10.97 21.24 -18.58
N VAL A 84 10.13 20.28 -18.16
CA VAL A 84 10.63 19.00 -17.63
C VAL A 84 11.10 18.08 -18.74
N ILE A 85 10.44 18.09 -19.90
CA ILE A 85 10.87 17.30 -21.05
C ILE A 85 12.26 17.72 -21.51
N ARG A 86 12.55 19.01 -21.66
CA ARG A 86 13.89 19.49 -22.03
C ARG A 86 14.94 19.07 -21.00
N GLN A 87 14.63 19.24 -19.72
CA GLN A 87 15.49 18.81 -18.62
C GLN A 87 15.83 17.32 -18.72
N MET A 88 14.84 16.48 -18.97
CA MET A 88 15.02 15.02 -19.00
C MET A 88 15.73 14.56 -20.28
N GLN A 89 15.49 15.22 -21.41
CA GLN A 89 16.23 15.01 -22.66
C GLN A 89 17.72 15.27 -22.45
N GLU A 90 18.09 16.42 -21.88
CA GLU A 90 19.48 16.77 -21.56
C GLU A 90 20.12 15.75 -20.62
N ARG A 91 19.39 15.32 -19.57
CA ARG A 91 19.88 14.36 -18.57
C ARG A 91 20.15 12.97 -19.17
N SER A 92 19.38 12.56 -20.17
CA SER A 92 19.45 11.22 -20.78
C SER A 92 20.21 11.14 -22.11
N ALA A 93 20.46 12.26 -22.79
CA ALA A 93 20.95 12.32 -24.18
C ALA A 93 22.17 11.44 -24.49
N SER A 94 23.16 11.40 -23.59
CA SER A 94 24.41 10.65 -23.82
C SER A 94 24.41 9.23 -23.26
N LYS A 95 23.51 8.91 -22.33
CA LYS A 95 23.53 7.65 -21.56
C LYS A 95 22.47 6.65 -22.02
N ARG A 96 21.33 7.12 -22.53
CA ARG A 96 20.12 6.30 -22.74
C ARG A 96 19.56 6.48 -24.15
N PRO A 97 20.31 6.10 -25.20
CA PRO A 97 19.96 6.40 -26.59
C PRO A 97 18.64 5.76 -27.09
N LYS A 98 18.14 4.72 -26.42
CA LYS A 98 16.84 4.09 -26.76
C LYS A 98 15.66 4.66 -25.95
N MET A 99 15.90 5.62 -25.07
CA MET A 99 14.88 6.28 -24.28
C MET A 99 14.55 7.64 -24.88
N SER A 100 13.26 7.93 -25.03
CA SER A 100 12.78 9.22 -25.54
C SER A 100 11.92 9.95 -24.52
N TYR A 101 11.94 11.28 -24.58
CA TYR A 101 11.08 12.18 -23.80
C TYR A 101 10.36 13.12 -24.76
N LEU A 102 9.03 13.14 -24.71
CA LEU A 102 8.19 13.91 -25.63
C LEU A 102 7.22 14.78 -24.84
N GLN A 103 7.09 16.06 -25.23
CA GLN A 103 6.02 16.89 -24.72
C GLN A 103 4.70 16.42 -25.35
N MET A 104 3.76 15.95 -24.52
CA MET A 104 2.50 15.41 -25.00
C MET A 104 1.44 15.42 -23.90
N ASP A 105 0.21 15.70 -24.28
CA ASP A 105 -0.95 15.55 -23.41
C ASP A 105 -1.41 14.08 -23.43
N MET A 106 -1.42 13.42 -22.27
CA MET A 106 -1.87 12.03 -22.14
C MET A 106 -3.36 11.83 -22.48
N LEU A 107 -4.16 12.91 -22.51
CA LEU A 107 -5.56 12.86 -22.94
C LEU A 107 -5.71 12.75 -24.46
N HIS A 108 -4.63 13.03 -25.21
CA HIS A 108 -4.57 13.04 -26.67
C HIS A 108 -3.16 12.65 -27.14
N MET A 109 -2.89 11.35 -27.25
CA MET A 109 -1.57 10.82 -27.57
C MET A 109 -1.38 10.58 -29.08
N ASP A 110 -0.29 11.08 -29.64
CA ASP A 110 0.05 10.89 -31.06
C ASP A 110 0.79 9.57 -31.33
N PHE A 111 0.32 8.47 -30.73
CA PHE A 111 0.84 7.12 -30.96
C PHE A 111 -0.16 6.25 -31.73
N PRO A 112 0.32 5.26 -32.51
CA PRO A 112 -0.56 4.27 -33.11
C PRO A 112 -1.30 3.43 -32.05
N ASP A 113 -2.45 2.89 -32.45
CA ASP A 113 -3.16 1.89 -31.66
C ASP A 113 -2.27 0.66 -31.42
N ALA A 114 -2.40 0.06 -30.24
CA ALA A 114 -1.69 -1.16 -29.85
C ALA A 114 -0.15 -1.09 -30.01
N HIS A 115 0.44 0.09 -29.83
CA HIS A 115 1.88 0.31 -29.97
C HIS A 115 2.71 -0.17 -28.76
N PHE A 116 2.16 -0.08 -27.54
CA PHE A 116 2.88 -0.35 -26.30
C PHE A 116 2.47 -1.68 -25.66
N GLN A 117 3.42 -2.28 -24.96
CA GLN A 117 3.20 -3.47 -24.13
C GLN A 117 2.85 -3.07 -22.70
N VAL A 118 3.43 -1.97 -22.21
CA VAL A 118 3.20 -1.47 -20.86
C VAL A 118 2.99 0.03 -20.90
N ALA A 119 1.99 0.51 -20.17
CA ALA A 119 1.84 1.92 -19.80
C ALA A 119 2.10 2.01 -18.30
N LEU A 120 2.96 2.94 -17.89
CA LEU A 120 3.36 3.15 -16.51
C LEU A 120 2.99 4.57 -16.09
N ASP A 121 2.31 4.68 -14.96
CA ASP A 121 1.88 5.91 -14.34
C ASP A 121 2.32 5.89 -12.88
N LYS A 122 2.96 6.97 -12.43
CA LYS A 122 3.30 7.16 -11.02
C LYS A 122 2.77 8.50 -10.52
N GLY A 123 1.58 8.46 -9.95
CA GLY A 123 0.89 9.60 -9.37
C GLY A 123 0.30 10.61 -10.34
N THR A 124 0.29 10.32 -11.64
CA THR A 124 -0.37 11.16 -12.64
C THR A 124 -1.88 11.03 -12.54
N LEU A 125 -2.41 9.81 -12.37
CA LEU A 125 -3.82 9.59 -12.09
C LEU A 125 -4.28 10.35 -10.84
N ASP A 126 -3.50 10.31 -9.75
CA ASP A 126 -3.81 11.04 -8.52
C ASP A 126 -3.79 12.56 -8.74
N ALA A 127 -2.91 13.05 -9.61
CA ALA A 127 -2.81 14.47 -9.93
C ALA A 127 -3.96 15.00 -10.81
N ILE A 128 -4.57 14.15 -11.64
CA ILE A 128 -5.70 14.54 -12.48
C ILE A 128 -7.06 14.29 -11.82
N LEU A 129 -7.20 13.25 -11.01
CA LEU A 129 -8.45 12.85 -10.36
C LEU A 129 -8.57 13.50 -8.97
N THR A 130 -8.76 14.81 -8.97
CA THR A 130 -8.64 15.61 -7.74
C THR A 130 -9.96 15.82 -7.00
N ASP A 131 -11.08 15.53 -7.66
CA ASP A 131 -12.46 15.65 -7.18
C ASP A 131 -13.38 14.73 -8.00
N ASP A 132 -14.65 14.63 -7.58
CA ASP A 132 -15.69 13.83 -8.22
C ASP A 132 -16.54 14.65 -9.21
N GLU A 133 -16.06 15.81 -9.68
CA GLU A 133 -16.81 16.62 -10.65
C GLU A 133 -16.79 15.96 -12.04
N GLU A 134 -17.91 16.08 -12.78
CA GLU A 134 -18.08 15.46 -14.11
C GLU A 134 -16.96 15.86 -15.10
N VAL A 135 -16.46 17.08 -15.01
CA VAL A 135 -15.36 17.56 -15.86
C VAL A 135 -14.08 16.80 -15.57
N THR A 136 -13.79 16.53 -14.31
CA THR A 136 -12.62 15.76 -13.86
C THR A 136 -12.76 14.29 -14.26
N LEU A 137 -13.93 13.70 -14.00
CA LEU A 137 -14.23 12.32 -14.38
C LEU A 137 -14.12 12.10 -15.91
N SER A 138 -14.63 13.05 -16.71
CA SER A 138 -14.53 12.99 -18.17
C SER A 138 -13.09 13.05 -18.67
N LYS A 139 -12.21 13.82 -18.01
CA LYS A 139 -10.78 13.83 -18.34
C LYS A 139 -10.13 12.48 -18.04
N VAL A 140 -10.44 11.89 -16.88
CA VAL A 140 -9.93 10.56 -16.51
C VAL A 140 -10.42 9.49 -17.48
N ASP A 141 -11.68 9.56 -17.93
CA ASP A 141 -12.20 8.64 -18.94
C ASP A 141 -11.46 8.74 -20.27
N ARG A 142 -11.05 9.96 -20.68
CA ARG A 142 -10.20 10.16 -21.86
C ARG A 142 -8.80 9.61 -21.67
N MET A 143 -8.18 9.86 -20.51
CA MET A 143 -6.88 9.28 -20.15
C MET A 143 -6.92 7.76 -20.25
N PHE A 144 -7.92 7.12 -19.65
CA PHE A 144 -8.08 5.67 -19.70
C PHE A 144 -8.38 5.15 -21.12
N ALA A 145 -9.16 5.88 -21.90
CA ALA A 145 -9.41 5.54 -23.30
C ALA A 145 -8.14 5.59 -24.15
N GLU A 146 -7.28 6.60 -23.98
CA GLU A 146 -5.99 6.69 -24.68
C GLU A 146 -5.03 5.58 -24.25
N ILE A 147 -4.90 5.32 -22.95
CA ILE A 147 -4.10 4.20 -22.43
C ILE A 147 -4.60 2.88 -23.02
N SER A 148 -5.92 2.67 -23.04
CA SER A 148 -6.53 1.50 -23.67
C SER A 148 -6.16 1.43 -25.15
N ARG A 149 -6.33 2.51 -25.90
CA ARG A 149 -6.06 2.55 -27.35
C ARG A 149 -4.62 2.19 -27.69
N VAL A 150 -3.65 2.81 -27.02
CA VAL A 150 -2.22 2.63 -27.33
C VAL A 150 -1.65 1.30 -26.80
N LEU A 151 -2.33 0.65 -25.85
CA LEU A 151 -1.94 -0.69 -25.36
C LEU A 151 -2.45 -1.81 -26.27
N GLN A 152 -1.57 -2.77 -26.58
CA GLN A 152 -1.97 -4.00 -27.25
C GLN A 152 -2.82 -4.91 -26.34
N VAL A 153 -3.52 -5.88 -26.94
CA VAL A 153 -4.13 -6.98 -26.16
C VAL A 153 -3.04 -7.76 -25.42
N GLY A 154 -3.26 -8.02 -24.13
CA GLY A 154 -2.27 -8.58 -23.21
C GLY A 154 -1.29 -7.55 -22.63
N GLY A 155 -1.37 -6.29 -23.08
CA GLY A 155 -0.64 -5.17 -22.49
C GLY A 155 -1.17 -4.78 -21.12
N ARG A 156 -0.36 -4.04 -20.36
CA ARG A 156 -0.61 -3.75 -18.94
C ARG A 156 -0.52 -2.27 -18.67
N TYR A 157 -1.50 -1.73 -17.98
CA TYR A 157 -1.40 -0.42 -17.35
C TYR A 157 -1.00 -0.62 -15.88
N LEU A 158 0.14 -0.07 -15.49
CA LEU A 158 0.72 -0.10 -14.16
C LEU A 158 0.57 1.30 -13.54
N CYS A 159 -0.29 1.44 -12.54
CA CYS A 159 -0.54 2.72 -11.87
C CYS A 159 -0.06 2.66 -10.43
N VAL A 160 0.94 3.48 -10.09
CA VAL A 160 1.47 3.63 -8.73
C VAL A 160 0.73 4.79 -8.05
N SER A 161 0.07 4.52 -6.92
CA SER A 161 -0.81 5.46 -6.23
C SER A 161 -0.85 5.19 -4.72
N LEU A 162 -1.30 6.17 -3.92
CA LEU A 162 -1.68 5.97 -2.51
C LEU A 162 -3.07 5.34 -2.34
N ALA A 163 -3.77 5.10 -3.44
CA ALA A 163 -5.08 4.46 -3.47
C ALA A 163 -6.17 5.18 -2.68
N GLN A 164 -6.28 6.49 -2.83
CA GLN A 164 -7.42 7.23 -2.30
C GLN A 164 -8.73 6.61 -2.81
N ALA A 165 -9.77 6.61 -1.97
CA ALA A 165 -10.98 5.83 -2.22
C ALA A 165 -11.63 6.11 -3.59
N HIS A 166 -11.70 7.38 -3.98
CA HIS A 166 -12.28 7.78 -5.28
C HIS A 166 -11.38 7.40 -6.46
N VAL A 167 -10.06 7.48 -6.31
CA VAL A 167 -9.07 7.05 -7.32
C VAL A 167 -9.15 5.55 -7.57
N LEU A 168 -9.11 4.76 -6.49
CA LEU A 168 -9.22 3.31 -6.57
C LEU A 168 -10.55 2.90 -7.22
N LYS A 169 -11.66 3.48 -6.75
CA LYS A 169 -13.00 3.21 -7.28
C LYS A 169 -13.06 3.46 -8.78
N LYS A 170 -12.65 4.66 -9.24
CA LYS A 170 -12.72 5.04 -10.65
C LYS A 170 -11.91 4.10 -11.54
N ALA A 171 -10.69 3.74 -11.13
CA ALA A 171 -9.84 2.83 -11.90
C ALA A 171 -10.42 1.40 -11.93
N VAL A 172 -10.78 0.84 -10.76
CA VAL A 172 -11.29 -0.53 -10.66
C VAL A 172 -12.60 -0.68 -11.45
N GLU A 173 -13.55 0.23 -11.28
CA GLU A 173 -14.84 0.17 -11.97
C GLU A 173 -14.67 0.27 -13.50
N TYR A 174 -13.90 1.25 -13.98
CA TYR A 174 -13.68 1.45 -15.41
C TYR A 174 -13.07 0.21 -16.08
N PHE A 175 -11.94 -0.27 -15.56
CA PHE A 175 -11.21 -1.37 -16.21
C PHE A 175 -11.93 -2.71 -16.06
N SER A 176 -12.65 -2.93 -14.96
CA SER A 176 -13.46 -4.14 -14.79
C SER A 176 -14.65 -4.17 -15.75
N GLN A 177 -15.31 -3.03 -15.99
CA GLN A 177 -16.39 -2.90 -16.98
C GLN A 177 -15.92 -3.11 -18.42
N GLU A 178 -14.66 -2.76 -18.70
CA GLU A 178 -14.00 -3.04 -19.98
C GLU A 178 -13.50 -4.49 -20.10
N GLY A 179 -13.69 -5.32 -19.07
CA GLY A 179 -13.32 -6.74 -19.07
C GLY A 179 -11.82 -6.98 -18.89
N TRP A 180 -11.10 -6.01 -18.31
CA TRP A 180 -9.69 -6.16 -17.98
C TRP A 180 -9.53 -6.91 -16.66
N VAL A 181 -8.39 -7.56 -16.49
CA VAL A 181 -8.00 -8.12 -15.19
C VAL A 181 -7.44 -6.99 -14.35
N VAL A 182 -7.94 -6.83 -13.12
CA VAL A 182 -7.44 -5.82 -12.18
C VAL A 182 -6.76 -6.53 -11.02
N ARG A 183 -5.48 -6.25 -10.81
CA ARG A 183 -4.70 -6.79 -9.70
C ARG A 183 -4.01 -5.67 -8.94
N VAL A 184 -4.18 -5.61 -7.63
CA VAL A 184 -3.59 -4.59 -6.76
C VAL A 184 -2.44 -5.19 -5.96
N HIS A 185 -1.25 -4.60 -6.05
CA HIS A 185 -0.10 -4.94 -5.22
C HIS A 185 0.07 -3.88 -4.15
N GLU A 186 0.21 -4.30 -2.91
CA GLU A 186 0.78 -3.47 -1.85
C GLU A 186 2.32 -3.47 -2.02
N VAL A 187 2.92 -2.28 -2.06
CA VAL A 187 4.37 -2.12 -2.23
C VAL A 187 5.05 -2.21 -0.88
N ALA A 188 6.05 -3.08 -0.81
CA ALA A 188 6.82 -3.25 0.39
C ALA A 188 7.62 -1.99 0.73
N THR A 189 7.46 -1.52 1.97
CA THR A 189 8.21 -0.38 2.47
C THR A 189 9.21 -0.85 3.52
N SER A 190 10.49 -0.86 3.14
CA SER A 190 11.57 -1.26 4.04
C SER A 190 11.92 -0.10 4.99
N GLY A 191 11.53 -0.23 6.27
CA GLY A 191 12.18 0.32 7.48
C GLY A 191 12.50 1.84 7.56
N ASP A 192 12.04 2.48 8.65
CA ASP A 192 12.40 3.82 9.18
C ASP A 192 12.30 5.07 8.28
N LYS A 193 12.07 4.92 6.97
CA LYS A 193 11.96 6.03 6.02
C LYS A 193 10.73 5.97 5.13
N GLN A 194 9.60 5.53 5.68
CA GLN A 194 8.33 5.70 4.98
C GLN A 194 8.04 7.20 4.81
N GLN A 195 8.14 7.69 3.57
CA GLN A 195 7.83 9.08 3.24
C GLN A 195 6.34 9.40 3.49
N PHE A 196 5.49 8.38 3.40
CA PHE A 196 4.05 8.46 3.59
C PHE A 196 3.59 7.50 4.67
N VAL A 197 2.55 7.91 5.43
CA VAL A 197 1.90 7.06 6.43
C VAL A 197 1.05 5.97 5.78
N LEU A 198 0.50 6.26 4.61
CA LEU A 198 -0.31 5.31 3.86
C LEU A 198 0.59 4.43 2.98
N PRO A 199 0.24 3.14 2.81
CA PRO A 199 0.97 2.26 1.92
C PRO A 199 0.82 2.73 0.47
N VAL A 200 1.86 2.47 -0.32
CA VAL A 200 1.84 2.67 -1.77
C VAL A 200 1.30 1.40 -2.43
N PHE A 201 0.48 1.55 -3.45
CA PHE A 201 -0.05 0.45 -4.24
C PHE A 201 0.36 0.56 -5.71
N VAL A 202 0.50 -0.59 -6.36
CA VAL A 202 0.57 -0.68 -7.83
C VAL A 202 -0.66 -1.40 -8.33
N TYR A 203 -1.51 -0.69 -9.07
CA TYR A 203 -2.62 -1.30 -9.80
C TYR A 203 -2.09 -1.84 -11.12
N VAL A 204 -2.44 -3.08 -11.42
CA VAL A 204 -2.07 -3.77 -12.64
C VAL A 204 -3.34 -4.12 -13.38
N MET A 205 -3.65 -3.33 -14.39
CA MET A 205 -4.80 -3.55 -15.27
C MET A 205 -4.30 -4.19 -16.56
N THR A 206 -4.66 -5.45 -16.79
CA THR A 206 -4.23 -6.20 -17.98
C THR A 206 -5.33 -6.24 -19.02
N LYS A 207 -5.02 -5.75 -20.22
CA LYS A 207 -5.96 -5.64 -21.34
C LYS A 207 -6.30 -7.00 -21.91
N PHE A 208 -7.57 -7.35 -21.91
CA PHE A 208 -8.10 -8.49 -22.66
C PHE A 208 -9.13 -8.02 -23.68
N ARG A 209 -9.46 -8.88 -24.64
CA ARG A 209 -10.58 -8.61 -25.54
C ARG A 209 -11.87 -8.75 -24.72
N LYS A 210 -12.70 -7.71 -24.75
CA LYS A 210 -14.04 -7.75 -24.16
C LYS A 210 -14.84 -8.85 -24.84
N ILE A 211 -15.27 -9.86 -24.07
CA ILE A 211 -16.11 -10.95 -24.58
C ILE A 211 -17.56 -10.55 -24.32
N PRO A 212 -18.39 -10.31 -25.36
CA PRO A 212 -19.79 -9.94 -25.18
C PRO A 212 -20.53 -10.99 -24.34
N GLY A 213 -21.23 -10.55 -23.30
CA GLY A 213 -21.97 -11.43 -22.39
C GLY A 213 -21.14 -12.11 -21.30
N SER A 214 -19.82 -11.94 -21.29
CA SER A 214 -18.97 -12.41 -20.20
C SER A 214 -18.97 -11.41 -19.04
N ALA A 215 -19.44 -11.84 -17.87
CA ALA A 215 -19.34 -11.10 -16.62
C ALA A 215 -18.07 -11.45 -15.81
N LEU A 216 -17.11 -12.15 -16.42
CA LEU A 216 -15.90 -12.58 -15.71
C LEU A 216 -15.01 -11.38 -15.38
N GLN A 217 -15.20 -10.84 -14.19
CA GLN A 217 -14.28 -9.93 -13.55
C GLN A 217 -13.21 -10.76 -12.82
N ILE A 218 -11.95 -10.50 -13.12
CA ILE A 218 -10.82 -11.08 -12.39
C ILE A 218 -10.22 -9.95 -11.57
N LEU A 219 -10.51 -9.99 -10.28
CA LEU A 219 -10.10 -9.00 -9.29
C LEU A 219 -9.20 -9.69 -8.29
N GLU A 220 -8.00 -9.17 -8.10
CA GLU A 220 -6.99 -9.81 -7.27
C GLU A 220 -6.25 -8.79 -6.41
N ILE A 221 -5.85 -9.22 -5.21
CA ILE A 221 -4.97 -8.46 -4.34
C ILE A 221 -3.75 -9.30 -3.96
N CYS A 222 -2.58 -8.66 -3.95
CA CYS A 222 -1.31 -9.26 -3.58
C CYS A 222 -0.74 -8.54 -2.36
N SER A 223 -0.47 -9.29 -1.30
CA SER A 223 0.31 -8.83 -0.15
C SER A 223 1.73 -9.39 -0.20
N GLU A 224 2.65 -8.78 0.55
CA GLU A 224 4.03 -9.25 0.69
C GLU A 224 4.13 -10.71 1.16
N GLU A 225 3.24 -11.13 2.06
CA GLU A 225 3.27 -12.47 2.68
C GLU A 225 2.72 -13.59 1.79
N GLN A 226 2.17 -13.26 0.62
CA GLN A 226 1.46 -14.23 -0.23
C GLN A 226 2.11 -14.31 -1.61
N ASP A 227 2.73 -15.46 -1.91
CA ASP A 227 3.26 -15.76 -3.25
C ASP A 227 2.15 -15.82 -4.31
N LYS A 228 0.91 -16.10 -3.92
CA LYS A 228 -0.23 -16.23 -4.81
C LYS A 228 -1.24 -15.08 -4.61
N PRO A 229 -1.68 -14.40 -5.68
CA PRO A 229 -2.74 -13.40 -5.59
C PRO A 229 -4.03 -13.99 -4.99
N LEU A 230 -4.66 -13.24 -4.07
CA LEU A 230 -5.98 -13.55 -3.53
C LEU A 230 -7.04 -13.03 -4.49
N ARG A 231 -7.88 -13.92 -5.01
CA ARG A 231 -9.00 -13.55 -5.89
C ARG A 231 -10.20 -13.11 -5.08
N LEU A 232 -10.84 -12.03 -5.50
CA LEU A 232 -12.01 -11.44 -4.85
C LEU A 232 -13.24 -11.52 -5.75
N GLU A 233 -14.41 -11.57 -5.12
CA GLU A 233 -15.70 -11.82 -5.79
C GLU A 233 -16.29 -10.56 -6.44
N SER A 234 -15.92 -9.38 -5.95
CA SER A 234 -16.46 -8.10 -6.43
C SER A 234 -15.49 -6.94 -6.26
N ALA A 235 -15.76 -5.84 -6.96
CA ALA A 235 -15.00 -4.60 -6.87
C ALA A 235 -15.07 -4.00 -5.47
N GLU A 236 -16.23 -4.10 -4.80
CA GLU A 236 -16.43 -3.62 -3.44
C GLU A 236 -15.51 -4.34 -2.45
N ARG A 237 -15.35 -5.67 -2.59
CA ARG A 237 -14.45 -6.45 -1.72
C ARG A 237 -12.98 -6.11 -1.98
N LEU A 238 -12.61 -5.81 -3.22
CA LEU A 238 -11.27 -5.30 -3.54
C LEU A 238 -11.01 -3.94 -2.90
N MET A 239 -11.97 -3.02 -2.99
CA MET A 239 -11.87 -1.70 -2.38
C MET A 239 -11.81 -1.78 -0.85
N GLU A 240 -12.62 -2.64 -0.23
CA GLU A 240 -12.60 -2.91 1.22
C GLU A 240 -11.23 -3.44 1.65
N ALA A 241 -10.68 -4.43 0.93
CA ALA A 241 -9.38 -5.01 1.26
C ALA A 241 -8.21 -4.02 1.15
N VAL A 242 -8.26 -3.04 0.23
CA VAL A 242 -7.27 -1.95 0.15
C VAL A 242 -7.46 -0.96 1.30
N LYS A 243 -8.71 -0.61 1.60
CA LYS A 243 -9.05 0.30 2.70
C LYS A 243 -8.61 -0.26 4.05
N ASP A 244 -8.79 -1.55 4.29
CA ASP A 244 -8.34 -2.22 5.52
C ASP A 244 -6.82 -2.11 5.70
N ARG A 245 -6.04 -2.25 4.63
CA ARG A 245 -4.57 -2.07 4.66
C ARG A 245 -4.16 -0.64 4.98
N GLN A 246 -4.85 0.33 4.38
CA GLN A 246 -4.63 1.76 4.66
C GLN A 246 -4.97 2.10 6.11
N HIS A 247 -6.10 1.61 6.61
CA HIS A 247 -6.53 1.79 7.99
C HIS A 247 -5.53 1.15 8.97
N TYR A 248 -5.09 -0.07 8.68
CA TYR A 248 -4.10 -0.77 9.48
C TYR A 248 -2.76 0.00 9.54
N ALA A 249 -2.26 0.48 8.41
CA ALA A 249 -1.04 1.29 8.37
C ALA A 249 -1.18 2.61 9.16
N LEU A 250 -2.33 3.29 9.05
CA LEU A 250 -2.61 4.50 9.83
C LEU A 250 -2.62 4.22 11.32
N LEU A 251 -3.25 3.12 11.75
CA LEU A 251 -3.29 2.66 13.13
C LEU A 251 -1.88 2.40 13.66
N CYS A 252 -1.06 1.65 12.92
CA CYS A 252 0.34 1.40 13.28
C CYS A 252 1.15 2.71 13.38
N SER A 253 0.94 3.67 12.47
CA SER A 253 1.60 4.98 12.55
C SER A 253 1.14 5.81 13.76
N GLN A 254 -0.12 5.70 14.18
CA GLN A 254 -0.59 6.40 15.37
C GLN A 254 0.03 5.82 16.64
N LEU A 255 0.02 4.48 16.74
CA LEU A 255 0.60 3.73 17.85
C LEU A 255 2.11 3.95 18.03
N SER A 256 2.84 4.25 16.95
CA SER A 256 4.28 4.52 16.99
C SER A 256 4.63 5.96 17.39
N LYS A 257 3.69 6.92 17.27
CA LYS A 257 3.94 8.35 17.56
C LYS A 257 3.58 8.76 18.98
N ALA A 258 2.52 8.20 19.54
CA ALA A 258 2.05 8.53 20.88
C ALA A 258 1.37 7.33 21.54
N PRO A 259 1.38 7.27 22.88
CA PRO A 259 0.48 6.38 23.60
C PRO A 259 -0.98 6.69 23.23
N CYS A 260 -1.75 5.65 22.93
CA CYS A 260 -3.17 5.79 22.65
C CYS A 260 -3.93 6.00 23.96
N GLY A 261 -4.70 7.09 24.06
CA GLY A 261 -5.58 7.34 25.20
C GLY A 261 -6.85 6.48 25.19
N GLU A 262 -7.18 5.89 24.03
CA GLU A 262 -8.32 5.02 23.81
C GLU A 262 -7.85 3.59 23.56
N GLN A 263 -8.71 2.62 23.85
CA GLN A 263 -8.41 1.22 23.55
C GLN A 263 -8.66 0.93 22.07
N LEU A 264 -7.64 0.45 21.36
CA LEU A 264 -7.77 0.04 19.96
C LEU A 264 -8.03 -1.45 19.86
N SER A 265 -8.87 -1.85 18.91
CA SER A 265 -9.22 -3.25 18.63
C SER A 265 -8.98 -3.57 17.16
N LEU A 266 -8.39 -4.74 16.88
CA LEU A 266 -8.16 -5.22 15.51
C LEU A 266 -8.30 -6.73 15.44
N ASP A 267 -8.86 -7.23 14.35
CA ASP A 267 -9.02 -8.67 14.11
C ASP A 267 -7.95 -9.17 13.13
N LEU A 268 -7.27 -10.25 13.51
CA LEU A 268 -6.41 -11.01 12.62
C LEU A 268 -7.19 -12.20 12.09
N CYS A 269 -7.45 -12.22 10.79
CA CYS A 269 -8.22 -13.28 10.14
C CYS A 269 -7.35 -14.47 9.74
N ASP A 270 -7.94 -15.66 9.79
CA ASP A 270 -7.35 -16.88 9.24
C ASP A 270 -7.22 -16.77 7.70
N LYS A 271 -6.07 -17.18 7.17
CA LYS A 271 -5.75 -17.02 5.74
C LYS A 271 -6.67 -17.85 4.83
N ALA A 272 -7.16 -19.00 5.28
CA ALA A 272 -7.94 -19.91 4.46
C ALA A 272 -9.44 -19.59 4.49
N SER A 273 -9.98 -19.28 5.68
CA SER A 273 -11.40 -19.04 5.90
C SER A 273 -11.80 -17.57 5.81
N GLY A 274 -10.84 -16.64 5.96
CA GLY A 274 -11.09 -15.20 6.03
C GLY A 274 -11.85 -14.76 7.28
N ARG A 275 -12.10 -15.67 8.24
CA ARG A 275 -12.81 -15.37 9.49
C ARG A 275 -11.82 -14.89 10.56
N PRO A 276 -12.26 -14.03 11.51
CA PRO A 276 -11.46 -13.66 12.66
C PRO A 276 -10.90 -14.89 13.37
N ARG A 277 -9.57 -14.88 13.57
CA ARG A 277 -8.84 -15.90 14.30
C ARG A 277 -8.31 -15.37 15.63
N TYR A 278 -7.89 -14.12 15.66
CA TYR A 278 -7.56 -13.41 16.90
C TYR A 278 -8.21 -12.05 16.92
N THR A 279 -8.63 -11.60 18.10
CA THR A 279 -8.96 -10.18 18.33
C THR A 279 -7.91 -9.61 19.27
N LEU A 280 -7.20 -8.59 18.81
CA LEU A 280 -6.15 -7.91 19.54
C LEU A 280 -6.68 -6.60 20.06
N HIS A 281 -6.51 -6.35 21.36
CA HIS A 281 -6.73 -5.03 21.93
C HIS A 281 -5.44 -4.42 22.41
N VAL A 282 -5.11 -3.22 21.92
CA VAL A 282 -3.92 -2.46 22.32
C VAL A 282 -4.31 -1.49 23.43
N VAL A 283 -3.62 -1.58 24.56
CA VAL A 283 -3.88 -0.72 25.73
C VAL A 283 -2.57 -0.15 26.25
N ASP A 284 -2.50 1.18 26.30
CA ASP A 284 -1.39 1.91 26.89
C ASP A 284 -1.69 2.29 28.34
N SER A 285 -0.69 2.14 29.22
CA SER A 285 -0.77 2.54 30.62
C SER A 285 -0.14 3.91 30.83
N PRO A 286 -0.91 4.93 31.26
CA PRO A 286 -0.36 6.24 31.60
C PRO A 286 0.38 6.23 32.95
N ALA A 287 0.16 5.20 33.78
CA ALA A 287 0.62 5.15 35.17
C ALA A 287 2.03 4.55 35.34
N VAL A 288 2.49 3.76 34.35
CA VAL A 288 3.79 3.09 34.44
C VAL A 288 4.86 4.01 33.86
N LYS A 289 5.76 4.52 34.71
CA LYS A 289 7.03 5.09 34.22
C LYS A 289 7.81 3.92 33.58
N PRO A 290 8.08 3.95 32.26
CA PRO A 290 8.67 2.80 31.60
C PRO A 290 10.06 2.53 32.19
N SER A 291 10.20 1.44 32.94
CA SER A 291 11.50 0.83 33.17
C SER A 291 12.00 0.27 31.84
N ARG A 292 13.31 0.02 31.71
CA ARG A 292 13.88 -0.49 30.45
C ARG A 292 13.24 -1.80 29.98
N ASP A 293 12.79 -2.63 30.90
CA ASP A 293 12.42 -4.02 30.61
C ASP A 293 10.90 -4.22 30.43
N ASN A 294 10.04 -3.34 30.96
CA ASN A 294 8.57 -3.52 30.95
C ASN A 294 7.86 -2.57 29.98
N ARG A 295 8.38 -2.44 28.77
CA ARG A 295 7.83 -1.48 27.79
C ARG A 295 6.66 -2.04 26.99
N PHE A 296 6.69 -3.34 26.70
CA PHE A 296 5.74 -3.99 25.81
C PHE A 296 5.57 -5.46 26.19
N ALA A 297 4.34 -5.96 26.18
CA ALA A 297 4.02 -7.36 26.40
C ALA A 297 2.76 -7.77 25.63
N ILE A 298 2.62 -9.06 25.37
CA ILE A 298 1.42 -9.67 24.82
C ILE A 298 0.77 -10.48 25.92
N PHE A 299 -0.55 -10.36 26.09
CA PHE A 299 -1.33 -11.17 27.02
C PHE A 299 -2.32 -12.03 26.25
N ILE A 300 -2.15 -13.34 26.29
CA ILE A 300 -3.07 -14.31 25.68
C ILE A 300 -4.22 -14.58 26.66
N ILE A 301 -5.44 -14.29 26.24
CA ILE A 301 -6.64 -14.57 27.04
C ILE A 301 -6.95 -16.07 26.93
N PRO A 302 -7.05 -16.80 28.05
CA PRO A 302 -7.41 -18.22 28.01
C PRO A 302 -8.77 -18.43 27.35
N GLN A 303 -8.86 -19.44 26.50
CA GLN A 303 -10.08 -19.74 25.75
C GLN A 303 -11.25 -20.01 26.70
N GLY A 304 -12.39 -19.38 26.45
CA GLY A 304 -13.59 -19.49 27.28
C GLY A 304 -13.73 -18.37 28.32
N ARG A 305 -12.66 -17.61 28.60
CA ARG A 305 -12.64 -16.52 29.57
C ARG A 305 -12.83 -15.14 28.95
N GLU A 306 -12.92 -15.02 27.62
CA GLU A 306 -13.02 -13.75 26.91
C GLU A 306 -14.21 -12.86 27.31
N THR A 307 -15.25 -13.46 27.90
CA THR A 307 -16.44 -12.75 28.39
C THR A 307 -16.32 -12.31 29.86
N GLU A 308 -15.29 -12.76 30.58
CA GLU A 308 -15.05 -12.30 31.95
C GLU A 308 -14.75 -10.81 31.95
N TRP A 309 -15.22 -10.11 32.99
CA TRP A 309 -15.09 -8.66 33.07
C TRP A 309 -13.67 -8.15 32.83
N LEU A 310 -12.66 -8.85 33.37
CA LEU A 310 -11.24 -8.49 33.26
C LEU A 310 -10.73 -8.47 31.80
N PHE A 311 -11.31 -9.30 30.92
CA PHE A 311 -10.86 -9.46 29.54
C PHE A 311 -11.84 -8.88 28.52
N GLY A 312 -13.14 -8.97 28.80
CA GLY A 312 -14.23 -8.57 27.90
C GLY A 312 -14.57 -7.09 27.94
N THR A 313 -14.22 -6.36 29.00
CA THR A 313 -14.52 -4.93 29.15
C THR A 313 -13.28 -4.04 29.00
N GLU A 314 -13.50 -2.79 28.60
CA GLU A 314 -12.43 -1.81 28.46
C GLU A 314 -11.81 -1.47 29.82
N GLU A 315 -12.63 -1.29 30.84
CA GLU A 315 -12.20 -1.06 32.23
C GLU A 315 -11.39 -2.24 32.78
N GLY A 316 -11.83 -3.47 32.52
CA GLY A 316 -11.11 -4.67 32.91
C GLY A 316 -9.73 -4.77 32.27
N ARG A 317 -9.64 -4.51 30.96
CA ARG A 317 -8.35 -4.53 30.25
C ARG A 317 -7.41 -3.43 30.74
N ARG A 318 -7.91 -2.23 31.06
CA ARG A 318 -7.11 -1.17 31.70
C ARG A 318 -6.56 -1.61 33.06
N GLN A 319 -7.39 -2.26 33.89
CA GLN A 319 -6.94 -2.81 35.17
C GLN A 319 -5.87 -3.90 34.97
N LEU A 320 -6.05 -4.77 33.98
CA LEU A 320 -5.07 -5.81 33.64
C LEU A 320 -3.71 -5.21 33.29
N VAL A 321 -3.65 -4.17 32.46
CA VAL A 321 -2.38 -3.49 32.12
C VAL A 321 -1.73 -2.85 33.35
N ALA A 322 -2.53 -2.17 34.18
CA ALA A 322 -2.04 -1.54 35.39
C ALA A 322 -1.42 -2.56 36.36
N SER A 323 -2.05 -3.74 36.51
CA SER A 323 -1.54 -4.84 37.32
C SER A 323 -0.33 -5.54 36.71
N ALA A 324 -0.29 -5.72 35.39
CA ALA A 324 0.82 -6.37 34.70
C ALA A 324 2.11 -5.53 34.71
N GLY A 325 2.00 -4.20 34.90
CA GLY A 325 3.15 -3.31 35.06
C GLY A 325 3.90 -3.01 33.77
N PHE A 326 3.25 -3.14 32.61
CA PHE A 326 3.82 -2.81 31.29
C PHE A 326 3.33 -1.47 30.78
N GLY A 327 4.18 -0.77 30.02
CA GLY A 327 3.82 0.49 29.36
C GLY A 327 2.74 0.33 28.29
N ARG A 328 2.86 -0.71 27.45
CA ARG A 328 1.85 -1.16 26.50
C ARG A 328 1.59 -2.65 26.66
N LEU A 329 0.32 -3.05 26.70
CA LEU A 329 -0.10 -4.45 26.70
C LEU A 329 -1.05 -4.69 25.51
N VAL A 330 -0.80 -5.76 24.76
CA VAL A 330 -1.73 -6.25 23.73
C VAL A 330 -2.45 -7.47 24.27
N THR A 331 -3.75 -7.38 24.53
CA THR A 331 -4.55 -8.55 24.93
C THR A 331 -5.06 -9.26 23.69
N VAL A 332 -4.90 -10.58 23.62
CA VAL A 332 -5.27 -11.40 22.46
C VAL A 332 -6.39 -12.36 22.86
N ALA A 333 -7.57 -12.19 22.27
CA ALA A 333 -8.68 -13.14 22.40
C ALA A 333 -8.63 -14.15 21.25
N LEU A 334 -8.87 -15.42 21.58
CA LEU A 334 -8.86 -16.55 20.65
C LEU A 334 -10.30 -16.91 20.28
N HIS A 335 -10.63 -16.91 18.99
CA HIS A 335 -11.97 -17.24 18.49
C HIS A 335 -12.25 -18.74 18.62
N ARG A 336 -13.39 -19.10 19.24
CA ARG A 336 -13.75 -20.50 19.54
C ARG A 336 -13.96 -21.39 18.31
N GLU A 337 -14.27 -20.80 17.16
CA GLU A 337 -14.49 -21.52 15.90
C GLU A 337 -13.18 -21.96 15.21
N GLN A 338 -12.03 -21.60 15.78
CA GLN A 338 -10.71 -21.82 15.20
C GLN A 338 -9.93 -22.89 15.96
N HIS A 339 -8.97 -23.52 15.27
CA HIS A 339 -8.11 -24.54 15.88
C HIS A 339 -6.73 -23.99 16.25
N TYR A 340 -6.26 -24.31 17.46
CA TYR A 340 -4.95 -23.88 18.00
C TYR A 340 -4.21 -25.09 18.57
N GLU A 341 -2.97 -25.31 18.14
CA GLU A 341 -2.16 -26.48 18.54
C GLU A 341 -1.50 -26.32 19.92
N GLY A 342 -1.29 -25.09 20.38
CA GLY A 342 -0.69 -24.78 21.67
C GLY A 342 -0.04 -23.39 21.71
N MET A 343 0.44 -22.99 22.90
CA MET A 343 0.99 -21.65 23.13
C MET A 343 2.18 -21.31 22.20
N ALA A 344 3.08 -22.27 21.95
CA ALA A 344 4.22 -22.06 21.05
C ALA A 344 3.78 -21.77 19.60
N SER A 345 2.73 -22.43 19.12
CA SER A 345 2.16 -22.20 17.78
C SER A 345 1.50 -20.82 17.69
N ILE A 346 0.73 -20.45 18.71
CA ILE A 346 0.12 -19.11 18.83
C ILE A 346 1.20 -18.01 18.83
N GLN A 347 2.26 -18.19 19.63
CA GLN A 347 3.38 -17.25 19.69
C GLN A 347 4.06 -17.11 18.32
N ALA A 348 4.34 -18.22 17.63
CA ALA A 348 4.96 -18.20 16.31
C ALA A 348 4.08 -17.48 15.27
N GLU A 349 2.77 -17.70 15.31
CA GLU A 349 1.80 -17.06 14.41
C GLU A 349 1.69 -15.54 14.66
N LEU A 350 1.65 -15.13 15.93
CA LEU A 350 1.41 -13.73 16.30
C LEU A 350 2.67 -12.87 16.29
N SER A 351 3.86 -13.46 16.53
CA SER A 351 5.10 -12.72 16.79
C SER A 351 5.40 -11.65 15.74
N GLY A 352 5.19 -11.92 14.46
CA GLY A 352 5.39 -10.92 13.40
C GLY A 352 4.44 -9.72 13.55
N LYS A 353 3.14 -9.99 13.66
CA LYS A 353 2.08 -8.97 13.67
C LYS A 353 2.06 -8.14 14.95
N VAL A 354 2.28 -8.75 16.11
CA VAL A 354 2.28 -8.00 17.38
C VAL A 354 3.47 -7.04 17.48
N MET A 355 4.59 -7.34 16.82
CA MET A 355 5.75 -6.44 16.79
C MET A 355 5.50 -5.17 15.99
N GLU A 356 4.59 -5.20 15.01
CA GLU A 356 4.14 -4.00 14.29
C GLU A 356 3.38 -3.02 15.21
N LEU A 357 2.87 -3.50 16.35
CA LEU A 357 2.14 -2.71 17.36
C LEU A 357 3.03 -2.23 18.52
N ALA A 358 4.33 -2.54 18.48
CA ALA A 358 5.27 -2.20 19.54
C ALA A 358 5.43 -0.67 19.71
N PRO A 359 5.65 -0.19 20.94
CA PRO A 359 5.91 1.23 21.18
C PRO A 359 7.27 1.66 20.59
N PRO A 360 7.44 2.95 20.24
CA PRO A 360 8.65 3.45 19.60
C PRO A 360 9.89 3.26 20.47
N GLY A 361 11.04 2.97 19.84
CA GLY A 361 12.32 2.85 20.52
C GLY A 361 12.49 1.58 21.35
N LEU A 362 11.66 0.55 21.14
CA LEU A 362 11.91 -0.78 21.69
C LEU A 362 13.27 -1.29 21.16
N PRO A 363 14.20 -1.76 22.02
CA PRO A 363 15.47 -2.31 21.59
C PRO A 363 15.29 -3.48 20.62
N ALA A 364 16.03 -3.49 19.51
CA ALA A 364 15.93 -4.51 18.45
C ALA A 364 16.20 -5.96 18.89
N ARG A 365 16.69 -6.17 20.12
CA ARG A 365 16.98 -7.50 20.71
C ARG A 365 16.15 -7.81 21.96
N GLN A 366 15.21 -6.94 22.34
CA GLN A 366 14.36 -7.21 23.48
C GLN A 366 13.35 -8.30 23.11
N GLN A 367 13.38 -9.41 23.85
CA GLN A 367 12.32 -10.41 23.76
C GLN A 367 11.05 -9.84 24.37
N VAL A 368 9.96 -9.90 23.62
CA VAL A 368 8.66 -9.44 24.10
C VAL A 368 7.97 -10.60 24.80
N PRO A 369 7.63 -10.47 26.10
CA PRO A 369 7.03 -11.55 26.85
C PRO A 369 5.58 -11.78 26.41
N PHE A 370 5.23 -13.06 26.27
CA PHE A 370 3.85 -13.51 26.16
C PHE A 370 3.37 -14.02 27.51
N LEU A 371 2.29 -13.44 28.01
CA LEU A 371 1.70 -13.69 29.32
C LEU A 371 0.36 -14.42 29.14
N SER A 372 -0.06 -15.18 30.15
CA SER A 372 -1.39 -15.79 30.22
C SER A 372 -1.73 -16.07 31.69
N VAL A 373 -3.02 -16.16 32.03
CA VAL A 373 -3.47 -16.52 33.38
C VAL A 373 -3.86 -18.00 33.42
N GLY A 374 -3.14 -18.77 34.23
CA GLY A 374 -3.28 -20.22 34.31
C GLY A 374 -2.48 -20.90 33.20
N GLY A 375 -1.51 -21.74 33.57
CA GLY A 375 -0.54 -22.36 32.67
C GLY A 375 -1.08 -23.40 31.68
N ASP A 376 -2.37 -23.36 31.35
CA ASP A 376 -3.02 -24.29 30.44
C ASP A 376 -3.58 -23.57 29.21
N ILE A 377 -2.68 -23.31 28.27
CA ILE A 377 -2.95 -23.71 26.88
C ILE A 377 -1.86 -24.72 26.53
N GLY A 378 -1.86 -25.85 27.25
CA GLY A 378 -0.91 -26.95 27.11
C GLY A 378 0.56 -26.57 27.38
N GLY A 379 0.97 -26.59 28.66
CA GLY A 379 2.36 -26.74 29.07
C GLY A 379 3.08 -25.48 29.58
N ALA A 380 3.25 -25.44 30.91
CA ALA A 380 4.09 -24.60 31.78
C ALA A 380 5.14 -23.69 31.09
N ASP A 381 5.22 -22.39 31.39
CA ASP A 381 5.68 -21.88 32.70
C ASP A 381 4.98 -20.58 33.18
N SER A 382 5.06 -20.39 34.50
CA SER A 382 4.26 -19.58 35.42
C SER A 382 4.28 -18.04 35.30
N MET A 383 3.12 -17.43 35.59
CA MET A 383 3.02 -16.19 36.37
C MET A 383 2.25 -16.48 37.67
N ALA A 384 2.87 -16.18 38.82
CA ALA A 384 2.18 -16.06 40.10
C ALA A 384 1.87 -14.57 40.35
N LEU A 385 0.66 -14.31 40.85
CA LEU A 385 0.10 -12.99 41.17
C LEU A 385 0.93 -12.18 42.17
#